data_AF-A0A926B845-F1
#
_entry.id   AF-A0A926B845-F1
#
_cell.length_a   1.000
_cell.length_b   1.000
_cell.length_c   1.000
_cell.angle_alpha   90.00
_cell.angle_beta   90.00
_cell.angle_gamma   90.00
#
_symmetry.space_group_name_H-M   'P 1'
#
loop_
_entity.id
_entity.type
_entity.pdbx_description
1 polymer ?
#
loop_
_entity_poly.entity_id
_entity_poly.type
_entity_poly.pdbx_seq_one_letter_code
_entity_poly.pdbx_strand_id
1 'polypeptide(L)'
;MPSILAVESAQSGKLCLAVGDARRGSYWTSRVENFGLASEPELCDVAELEAVIKSAEGVSLFSFEDPARFQLQAEFAARIKLEFPNAARLWQAWQRACEVSRHKWAIDPPQPIYLKPPHITPTKRGSLIKP
;
A
#
# COMPACT_ATOMS: atom_id res chain seq x y z
N MET A 1 4.70 6.85 -11.45
CA MET A 1 5.46 6.29 -10.32
C MET A 1 4.61 6.33 -9.04
N PRO A 2 4.59 5.25 -8.24
CA PRO A 2 3.79 5.16 -7.01
C PRO A 2 4.28 6.05 -5.87
N SER A 3 3.36 6.71 -5.15
CA SER A 3 3.68 7.53 -3.96
C SER A 3 4.22 6.72 -2.79
N ILE A 4 3.92 5.41 -2.75
CA ILE A 4 4.34 4.48 -1.70
C ILE A 4 5.87 4.33 -1.59
N LEU A 5 6.60 4.72 -2.64
CA LEU A 5 8.06 4.70 -2.70
C LEU A 5 8.70 5.95 -2.06
N ALA A 6 7.89 6.97 -1.72
CA ALA A 6 8.35 8.31 -1.36
C ALA A 6 8.41 8.56 0.15
N VAL A 7 8.73 7.53 0.93
CA VAL A 7 8.77 7.58 2.39
C VAL A 7 10.15 7.23 2.95
N GLU A 8 10.37 7.50 4.23
CA GLU A 8 11.68 7.34 4.86
C GLU A 8 12.13 5.88 4.87
N SER A 9 11.21 4.96 5.22
CA SER A 9 11.49 3.52 5.22
C SER A 9 11.99 2.98 3.86
N ALA A 10 11.55 3.58 2.75
CA ALA A 10 11.93 3.16 1.39
C ALA A 10 13.21 3.83 0.86
N GLN A 11 13.74 4.89 1.51
CA GLN A 11 14.83 5.70 0.96
C GLN A 11 16.16 4.96 0.79
N SER A 12 16.39 3.91 1.57
CA SER A 12 17.62 3.12 1.48
C SER A 12 17.59 2.08 0.35
N GLY A 13 16.41 1.82 -0.24
CA GLY A 13 16.20 0.73 -1.19
C GLY A 13 16.14 -0.66 -0.56
N LYS A 14 16.38 -0.78 0.76
CA LYS A 14 16.19 -2.03 1.48
C LYS A 14 14.71 -2.43 1.49
N LEU A 15 14.47 -3.72 1.70
CA LEU A 15 13.15 -4.26 1.91
C LEU A 15 12.41 -3.52 3.05
N CYS A 16 11.22 -3.04 2.74
CA CYS A 16 10.24 -2.55 3.70
C CYS A 16 8.83 -2.99 3.30
N LEU A 17 7.93 -3.01 4.28
CA LEU A 17 6.54 -3.39 4.12
C LEU A 17 5.64 -2.18 4.38
N ALA A 18 4.83 -1.85 3.40
CA ALA A 18 3.75 -0.88 3.56
C ALA A 18 2.46 -1.61 3.92
N VAL A 19 1.69 -1.05 4.85
CA VAL A 19 0.37 -1.56 5.24
C VAL A 19 -0.64 -0.42 5.31
N GLY A 20 -1.92 -0.71 5.11
CA GLY A 20 -2.96 0.31 5.30
C GLY A 20 -4.39 -0.23 5.39
N ASP A 21 -5.30 0.68 5.75
CA ASP A 21 -6.73 0.38 5.95
C ASP A 21 -7.50 0.45 4.61
N ALA A 22 -7.90 -0.71 4.09
CA ALA A 22 -8.73 -0.83 2.87
C ALA A 22 -10.24 -0.67 3.14
N ARG A 23 -10.60 -0.17 4.33
CA ARG A 23 -11.93 0.05 4.89
C ARG A 23 -12.72 -1.24 5.10
N ARG A 24 -13.80 -1.14 5.89
CA ARG A 24 -14.78 -2.22 6.14
C ARG A 24 -14.13 -3.53 6.63
N GLY A 25 -13.14 -3.43 7.51
CA GLY A 25 -12.45 -4.58 8.11
C GLY A 25 -11.47 -5.30 7.19
N SER A 26 -11.13 -4.71 6.05
CA SER A 26 -10.06 -5.20 5.16
C SER A 26 -8.88 -4.25 5.18
N TYR A 27 -7.71 -4.80 4.90
CA TYR A 27 -6.43 -4.11 4.88
C TYR A 27 -5.74 -4.35 3.55
N TRP A 28 -4.63 -3.67 3.34
CA TRP A 28 -3.74 -3.95 2.23
C TRP A 28 -2.29 -3.99 2.69
N THR A 29 -1.47 -4.75 1.98
CA THR A 29 -0.02 -4.79 2.18
C THR A 29 0.72 -4.62 0.86
N SER A 30 1.94 -4.10 0.89
CA SER A 30 2.79 -4.02 -0.29
C SER A 30 4.26 -4.13 0.08
N ARG A 31 5.00 -4.93 -0.68
CA ARG A 31 6.44 -5.11 -0.51
C ARG A 31 7.19 -4.09 -1.37
N VAL A 32 7.98 -3.25 -0.70
CA VAL A 32 8.80 -2.21 -1.33
C VAL A 32 10.27 -2.59 -1.19
N GLU A 33 10.97 -2.66 -2.32
CA GLU A 33 12.40 -3.04 -2.37
C GLU A 33 13.04 -2.48 -3.64
N ASN A 34 14.34 -2.16 -3.59
CA ASN A 34 15.10 -1.67 -4.75
C ASN A 34 14.45 -0.47 -5.47
N PHE A 35 13.88 0.47 -4.68
CA PHE A 35 13.19 1.67 -5.18
C PHE A 35 11.98 1.36 -6.09
N GLY A 36 11.36 0.19 -5.90
CA GLY A 36 10.19 -0.24 -6.63
C GLY A 36 9.25 -1.07 -5.77
N LEU A 37 8.15 -1.48 -6.40
CA LEU A 37 7.22 -2.46 -5.85
C LEU A 37 7.68 -3.86 -6.28
N ALA A 38 7.96 -4.73 -5.31
CA ALA A 38 8.29 -6.12 -5.59
C ALA A 38 7.05 -6.89 -6.08
N SER A 39 5.87 -6.51 -5.59
CA SER A 39 4.56 -6.94 -6.05
C SER A 39 3.57 -5.77 -5.96
N GLU A 40 2.49 -5.83 -6.74
CA GLU A 40 1.38 -4.90 -6.55
C GLU A 40 0.82 -5.05 -5.13
N PRO A 41 0.23 -3.98 -4.53
CA PRO A 41 -0.38 -4.12 -3.22
C PRO A 41 -1.54 -5.12 -3.27
N GLU A 42 -1.71 -5.87 -2.19
CA GLU A 42 -2.69 -6.96 -2.09
C GLU A 42 -3.62 -6.71 -0.91
N LEU A 43 -4.89 -7.11 -1.06
CA LEU A 43 -5.86 -7.05 0.04
C LEU A 43 -5.69 -8.23 0.98
N CYS A 44 -5.91 -8.00 2.26
CA CYS A 44 -5.93 -9.04 3.28
C CYS A 44 -6.94 -8.74 4.39
N ASP A 45 -7.24 -9.75 5.20
CA ASP A 45 -7.95 -9.58 6.46
C ASP A 45 -7.00 -9.27 7.63
N VAL A 46 -7.56 -9.15 8.84
CA VAL A 46 -6.77 -8.82 10.05
C VAL A 46 -5.80 -9.93 10.45
N ALA A 47 -6.20 -11.19 10.32
CA ALA A 47 -5.39 -12.33 10.73
C ALA A 47 -4.20 -12.51 9.77
N GLU A 48 -4.45 -12.31 8.48
CA GLU A 48 -3.43 -12.27 7.45
C GLU A 48 -2.46 -11.10 7.65
N LEU A 49 -2.96 -9.90 7.98
CA LEU A 49 -2.12 -8.75 8.30
C LEU A 49 -1.20 -9.03 9.50
N GLU A 50 -1.72 -9.60 10.58
CA GLU A 50 -0.91 -10.00 11.75
C GLU A 50 0.16 -11.03 11.38
N ALA A 51 -0.19 -12.04 10.56
CA ALA A 51 0.76 -13.04 10.10
C ALA A 51 1.88 -12.42 9.24
N VAL A 52 1.54 -11.49 8.36
CA VAL A 52 2.51 -10.74 7.55
C VAL A 52 3.42 -9.91 8.45
N ILE A 53 2.88 -9.15 9.41
CA ILE A 53 3.69 -8.36 10.36
C ILE A 53 4.63 -9.27 11.14
N LYS A 54 4.13 -10.40 11.66
CA LYS A 54 4.91 -11.37 12.42
C LYS A 54 6.08 -11.93 11.61
N SER A 55 5.87 -12.27 10.34
CA SER A 55 6.93 -12.80 9.47
C SER A 55 7.94 -11.73 9.01
N ALA A 56 7.59 -10.45 9.09
CA ALA A 56 8.44 -9.32 8.70
C ALA A 56 9.39 -8.85 9.83
N GLU A 57 9.90 -9.76 10.67
CA GLU A 57 10.85 -9.41 11.74
C GLU A 57 12.14 -8.80 11.16
N GLY A 58 12.62 -7.69 11.74
CA GLY A 58 13.79 -6.94 11.25
C GLY A 58 13.56 -6.12 9.96
N VAL A 59 12.38 -6.21 9.35
CA VAL A 59 11.97 -5.38 8.20
C VAL A 59 11.32 -4.10 8.72
N SER A 60 11.50 -2.97 8.02
CA SER A 60 10.78 -1.73 8.37
C SER A 60 9.32 -1.82 7.92
N LEU A 61 8.39 -1.53 8.82
CA LEU A 61 6.96 -1.47 8.55
C LEU A 61 6.45 -0.04 8.65
N PHE A 62 5.65 0.39 7.68
CA PHE A 62 5.06 1.72 7.71
C PHE A 62 3.62 1.73 7.18
N SER A 63 2.90 2.78 7.55
CA SER A 63 1.57 3.10 7.04
C SER A 63 1.41 4.61 6.84
N PHE A 64 0.44 5.00 6.03
CA PHE A 64 -0.02 6.40 5.89
C PHE A 64 -1.19 6.72 6.81
N GLU A 65 -1.77 5.71 7.45
CA GLU A 65 -2.79 5.86 8.46
C GLU A 65 -2.22 5.59 9.86
N ASP A 66 -2.81 6.23 10.86
CA ASP A 66 -2.51 5.96 12.27
C ASP A 66 -2.69 4.45 12.56
N PRO A 67 -1.63 3.74 13.02
CA PRO A 67 -1.70 2.31 13.35
C PRO A 67 -2.78 1.95 14.37
N ALA A 68 -3.17 2.89 15.24
CA ALA A 68 -4.24 2.68 16.22
C ALA A 68 -5.62 2.47 15.56
N ARG A 69 -5.75 2.78 14.26
CA ARG A 69 -6.97 2.52 13.49
C ARG A 69 -7.07 1.09 12.99
N PHE A 70 -5.99 0.32 13.02
CA PHE A 70 -6.02 -1.08 12.66
C PHE A 70 -6.53 -1.90 13.84
N GLN A 71 -7.34 -2.92 13.56
CA GLN A 71 -7.89 -3.82 14.59
C GLN A 71 -6.85 -4.87 14.99
N LEU A 72 -5.59 -4.46 15.18
CA LEU A 72 -4.46 -5.32 15.49
C LEU A 72 -4.24 -5.40 16.99
N GLN A 73 -3.58 -6.47 17.45
CA GLN A 73 -2.99 -6.49 18.78
C GLN A 73 -1.96 -5.35 18.96
N ALA A 74 -1.88 -4.80 20.17
CA ALA A 74 -1.07 -3.63 20.46
C ALA A 74 0.42 -3.81 20.10
N GLU A 75 0.95 -5.01 20.27
CA GLU A 75 2.33 -5.36 19.91
C GLU A 75 2.60 -5.26 18.40
N PHE A 76 1.62 -5.59 17.55
CA PHE A 76 1.74 -5.46 16.10
C PHE A 76 1.57 -4.00 15.67
N ALA A 77 0.60 -3.28 16.24
CA ALA A 77 0.39 -1.87 15.95
C ALA A 77 1.62 -1.02 16.29
N ALA A 78 2.31 -1.31 17.41
CA ALA A 78 3.51 -0.60 17.85
C ALA A 78 4.72 -0.74 16.88
N ARG A 79 4.71 -1.75 16.00
CA ARG A 79 5.78 -1.95 15.01
C ARG A 79 5.62 -1.10 13.76
N ILE A 80 4.45 -0.53 13.52
CA ILE A 80 4.12 0.19 12.30
C ILE A 80 4.45 1.67 12.49
N LYS A 81 5.30 2.23 11.63
CA LYS A 81 5.60 3.66 11.62
C LYS A 81 4.55 4.42 10.82
N LEU A 82 4.01 5.48 11.38
CA LEU A 82 3.25 6.45 10.61
C LEU A 82 4.22 7.29 9.78
N GLU A 83 4.13 7.19 8.46
CA GLU A 83 4.96 7.94 7.52
C GLU A 83 4.10 8.67 6.49
N PHE A 84 4.69 9.65 5.80
CA PHE A 84 4.00 10.42 4.78
C PHE A 84 4.87 10.55 3.52
N PRO A 85 4.29 10.32 2.33
CA PRO A 85 4.96 10.57 1.06
C PRO A 85 5.45 12.02 0.95
N ASN A 86 6.67 12.19 0.44
CA ASN A 86 7.27 13.51 0.22
C ASN A 86 7.76 13.65 -1.23
N ALA A 87 7.50 14.80 -1.86
CA ALA A 87 7.84 15.04 -3.26
C ALA A 87 9.36 14.95 -3.56
N ALA A 88 10.22 15.40 -2.64
CA ALA A 88 11.66 15.28 -2.81
C ALA A 88 12.10 13.80 -2.75
N ARG A 89 11.51 13.01 -1.85
CA ARG A 89 11.75 11.56 -1.78
C ARG A 89 11.24 10.83 -3.01
N LEU A 90 10.09 11.26 -3.54
CA LEU A 90 9.53 10.75 -4.79
C LEU A 90 10.55 10.95 -5.93
N TRP A 91 11.09 12.15 -6.09
CA TRP A 91 12.13 12.41 -7.09
C TRP A 91 13.41 11.59 -6.88
N GLN A 92 13.84 11.38 -5.63
CA GLN A 92 14.99 10.52 -5.31
C GLN A 92 14.73 9.06 -5.67
N ALA A 93 13.53 8.54 -5.37
CA ALA A 93 13.14 7.19 -5.75
C ALA A 93 13.14 7.02 -7.27
N TRP A 94 12.65 8.01 -8.03
CA TRP A 94 12.73 8.00 -9.49
C TRP A 94 14.17 7.84 -9.98
N GLN A 95 15.08 8.69 -9.51
CA GLN A 95 16.47 8.68 -9.96
C GLN A 95 17.18 7.35 -9.69
N ARG A 96 16.80 6.67 -8.60
CA ARG A 96 17.42 5.41 -8.17
C ARG A 96 16.74 4.16 -8.72
N ALA A 97 15.52 4.28 -9.26
CA ALA A 97 14.82 3.18 -9.88
C ALA A 97 15.55 2.68 -11.14
N CYS A 98 15.41 1.38 -11.41
CA CYS A 98 16.00 0.79 -12.61
C CYS A 98 15.40 1.38 -13.90
N GLU A 99 16.10 1.22 -15.01
CA GLU A 99 15.69 1.77 -16.31
C GLU A 99 14.31 1.25 -16.75
N VAL A 100 14.01 -0.02 -16.52
CA VAL A 100 12.72 -0.64 -16.86
C VAL A 100 11.56 0.08 -16.14
N SER A 101 11.68 0.31 -14.83
CA SER A 101 10.66 1.01 -14.05
C SER A 101 10.51 2.46 -14.48
N ARG A 102 11.63 3.18 -14.69
CA ARG A 102 11.59 4.57 -15.18
C ARG A 102 10.95 4.67 -16.56
N HIS A 103 11.28 3.75 -17.47
CA HIS A 103 10.70 3.73 -18.80
C HIS A 103 9.18 3.51 -18.74
N LYS A 104 8.72 2.48 -18.00
CA LYS A 104 7.30 2.21 -17.77
C LYS A 104 6.56 3.44 -17.27
N TRP A 105 7.08 4.10 -16.22
CA TRP A 105 6.44 5.27 -15.64
C TRP A 105 6.52 6.54 -16.49
N ALA A 106 7.43 6.61 -17.47
CA ALA A 106 7.54 7.75 -18.39
C ALA A 106 6.54 7.65 -19.55
N ILE A 107 6.25 6.43 -20.00
CA ILE A 107 5.31 6.18 -21.11
C ILE A 107 3.86 6.04 -20.64
N ASP A 108 3.65 5.48 -19.45
CA ASP A 108 2.30 5.28 -18.91
C ASP A 108 1.84 6.54 -18.15
N PRO A 109 0.68 7.12 -18.50
CA PRO A 109 0.13 8.24 -17.74
C PRO A 109 -0.13 7.79 -16.30
N PRO A 110 0.14 8.63 -15.29
CA PRO A 110 -0.03 8.25 -13.89
C PRO A 110 -1.48 7.87 -13.62
N GLN A 111 -1.71 6.63 -13.21
CA GLN A 111 -3.00 6.11 -12.76
C GLN A 111 -2.96 5.80 -11.27
N PRO A 112 -4.07 6.01 -10.53
CA PRO A 112 -4.19 5.52 -9.17
C PRO A 112 -4.11 3.99 -9.12
N ILE A 113 -3.51 3.46 -8.05
CA ILE A 113 -3.52 2.02 -7.76
C ILE A 113 -4.82 1.72 -7.01
N TYR A 114 -5.81 1.16 -7.71
CA TYR A 114 -7.09 0.74 -7.11
C TYR A 114 -7.06 -0.76 -6.80
N LEU A 115 -7.19 -1.12 -5.53
CA LEU A 115 -7.25 -2.52 -5.07
C LEU A 115 -8.65 -3.13 -5.12
N LYS A 116 -9.67 -2.28 -5.07
CA LYS A 116 -11.07 -2.67 -5.26
C LYS A 116 -11.59 -2.03 -6.54
N PRO A 117 -12.44 -2.73 -7.32
CA PRO A 117 -13.09 -2.11 -8.45
C PRO A 117 -13.80 -0.83 -8.03
N PRO A 118 -13.78 0.23 -8.86
CA PRO A 118 -14.38 1.53 -8.52
C PRO A 118 -15.91 1.46 -8.37
N HIS A 119 -16.56 0.38 -8.81
CA HIS A 119 -18.00 0.17 -8.70
C HIS A 119 -18.38 -0.39 -7.32
N ILE A 120 -18.43 0.50 -6.32
CA ILE A 120 -18.84 0.17 -4.94
C ILE A 120 -20.37 0.20 -4.76
N THR A 121 -21.12 0.64 -5.78
CA THR A 121 -22.57 0.78 -5.71
C THR A 121 -23.23 -0.46 -6.34
N PRO A 122 -24.02 -1.24 -5.59
CA PRO A 122 -24.86 -2.26 -6.20
C PRO A 122 -25.86 -1.59 -7.14
N THR A 123 -26.02 -2.13 -8.35
CA THR A 123 -27.03 -1.70 -9.31
C THR A 123 -28.40 -1.69 -8.63
N LYS A 124 -29.14 -0.58 -8.77
CA LYS A 124 -30.52 -0.46 -8.26
C LYS A 124 -31.31 -1.67 -8.78
N ARG A 125 -31.83 -2.52 -7.89
CA ARG A 125 -32.74 -3.61 -8.31
C ARG A 125 -33.92 -2.95 -9.03
N GLY A 126 -34.15 -3.33 -10.28
CA GLY A 126 -35.28 -2.82 -11.07
C GLY A 126 -36.57 -2.98 -10.29
N SER A 127 -37.41 -1.95 -10.29
CA SER A 127 -38.73 -2.01 -9.66
C SER A 127 -39.52 -3.15 -10.31
N LEU A 128 -39.90 -4.16 -9.52
CA LEU A 128 -40.89 -5.16 -9.92
C LEU A 128 -42.27 -4.49 -9.93
N ILE A 129 -42.54 -3.67 -10.94
CA ILE A 129 -43.92 -3.33 -11.28
C ILE A 129 -44.45 -4.56 -12.03
N LYS A 130 -45.22 -5.40 -11.31
CA LYS A 130 -46.03 -6.43 -11.96
C LYS A 130 -47.28 -5.75 -12.56
N PRO A 131 -47.67 -6.11 -13.80
CA PRO A 131 -48.88 -5.59 -14.44
C PRO A 131 -50.15 -6.00 -13.70
#